data_AF-A0A6A6J4D7-F1
#
_entry.id   AF-A0A6A6J4D7-F1
#
_cell.length_a   1.000
_cell.length_b   1.000
_cell.length_c   1.000
_cell.angle_alpha   90.00
_cell.angle_beta   90.00
_cell.angle_gamma   90.00
#
_symmetry.space_group_name_H-M   'P 1'
#
loop_
_entity.id
_entity.type
_entity.pdbx_description
1 polymer ?
#
loop_
_entity_poly.entity_id
_entity_poly.type
_entity_poly.pdbx_seq_one_letter_code
_entity_poly.pdbx_strand_id
1 'polypeptide(L)'
;MYTLPHATTSRERITSPIIFIPSHEPLSTTLTIAQLAELLPTLHIYVEPSHPSVAILPAAGISYTGLQSALRWREAEFYQPGAGQVSTLVEMVEIYQALSFLGNKPISRSLWLLHKMIQREIKQGLALEEYQDIWALRHFPFTECFVKAIITRIAKMGAALVDVADKPEFQQMLERDEVLQSRIEASMQILSWVNREEGLRGKVERMRERLEREEHRARRMSAKGEFAMGLATVLE
;
A
#
# COMPACT_ATOMS: atom_id res chain seq x y z
N MET A 1 60.39 3.60 36.12
CA MET A 1 59.84 4.22 34.90
C MET A 1 58.47 3.62 34.67
N TYR A 2 57.40 4.41 34.88
CA TYR A 2 56.03 3.98 34.60
C TYR A 2 55.60 4.61 33.27
N THR A 3 55.36 3.78 32.25
CA THR A 3 54.74 4.21 31.00
C THR A 3 53.26 4.42 31.25
N LEU A 4 52.80 5.68 31.16
CA LEU A 4 51.38 6.01 31.19
C LEU A 4 50.69 5.39 29.96
N PRO A 5 49.51 4.75 30.13
CA PRO A 5 48.74 4.25 29.02
C PRO A 5 48.31 5.43 28.14
N HIS A 6 48.67 5.37 26.86
CA HIS A 6 48.14 6.30 25.86
C HIS A 6 46.63 6.09 25.77
N ALA A 7 45.87 7.10 26.19
CA ALA A 7 44.45 7.18 25.90
C ALA A 7 44.28 7.35 24.38
N THR A 8 43.98 6.25 23.69
CA THR A 8 43.54 6.28 22.30
C THR A 8 42.15 6.90 22.27
N THR A 9 42.06 8.22 22.11
CA THR A 9 40.81 8.84 21.69
C THR A 9 40.62 8.52 20.22
N SER A 10 39.92 7.42 19.90
CA SER A 10 39.35 7.24 18.57
C SER A 10 38.31 8.34 18.36
N ARG A 11 38.74 9.47 17.80
CA ARG A 11 37.84 10.48 17.24
C ARG A 11 37.25 9.93 15.94
N GLU A 12 36.55 8.80 16.00
CA GLU A 12 35.59 8.49 14.96
C GLU A 12 34.47 9.51 15.12
N ARG A 13 34.49 10.54 14.24
CA ARG A 13 33.33 11.40 14.08
C ARG A 13 32.20 10.49 13.64
N ILE A 14 31.24 10.25 14.54
CA ILE A 14 29.98 9.60 14.19
C ILE A 14 29.29 10.54 13.21
N THR A 15 29.45 10.30 11.92
CA THR A 15 28.75 11.03 10.89
C THR A 15 27.41 10.34 10.65
N SER A 16 26.32 11.02 10.97
CA SER A 16 24.99 10.57 10.59
C SER A 16 24.95 10.28 9.08
N PRO A 17 24.41 9.14 8.66
CA PRO A 17 24.21 8.86 7.24
C PRO A 17 23.31 9.92 6.60
N ILE A 18 23.63 10.29 5.36
CA ILE A 18 22.90 11.25 4.55
C ILE A 18 22.47 10.58 3.26
N ILE A 19 21.18 10.65 2.94
CA ILE A 19 20.61 10.13 1.70
C ILE A 19 20.16 11.32 0.85
N PHE A 20 20.75 11.45 -0.34
CA PHE A 20 20.36 12.44 -1.34
C PHE A 20 19.44 11.80 -2.37
N ILE A 21 18.29 12.45 -2.61
CA ILE A 21 17.43 12.20 -3.76
C ILE A 21 17.43 13.51 -4.56
N PRO A 22 17.78 13.52 -5.86
CA PRO A 22 17.83 14.75 -6.64
C PRO A 22 16.50 15.51 -6.58
N SER A 23 16.58 16.84 -6.53
CA SER A 23 15.44 17.76 -6.40
C SER A 23 14.72 17.75 -5.04
N HIS A 24 15.24 17.05 -4.04
CA HIS A 24 14.71 17.04 -2.68
C HIS A 24 15.77 17.43 -1.64
N GLU A 25 15.30 17.81 -0.45
CA GLU A 25 16.19 18.08 0.69
C GLU A 25 16.87 16.79 1.17
N PRO A 26 18.15 16.82 1.56
CA PRO A 26 18.86 15.64 2.02
C PRO A 26 18.20 15.03 3.26
N LEU A 27 18.05 13.71 3.27
CA LEU A 27 17.53 12.97 4.42
C LEU A 27 18.69 12.55 5.32
N SER A 28 18.75 13.10 6.52
CA SER A 28 19.64 12.62 7.59
C SER A 28 18.91 11.66 8.51
N THR A 29 19.62 10.69 9.07
CA THR A 29 19.06 9.71 10.02
C THR A 29 20.02 9.46 11.19
N THR A 30 19.44 9.10 12.33
CA THR A 30 20.15 8.62 13.53
C THR A 30 20.46 7.12 13.47
N LEU A 31 19.97 6.41 12.46
CA LEU A 31 20.29 5.00 12.24
C LEU A 31 21.76 4.83 11.87
N THR A 32 22.40 3.80 12.42
CA THR A 32 23.74 3.37 12.00
C THR A 32 23.71 2.75 10.61
N ILE A 33 24.86 2.67 9.94
CA ILE A 33 24.96 2.02 8.62
C ILE A 33 24.48 0.57 8.65
N ALA A 34 24.76 -0.17 9.73
CA ALA A 34 24.28 -1.54 9.89
C ALA A 34 22.75 -1.63 10.00
N GLN A 35 22.12 -0.71 10.74
CA GLN A 35 20.67 -0.63 10.85
C GLN A 35 20.01 -0.21 9.53
N LEU A 36 20.66 0.69 8.78
CA LEU A 36 20.23 1.07 7.43
C LEU A 36 20.35 -0.10 6.45
N ALA A 37 21.39 -0.91 6.53
CA ALA A 37 21.55 -2.09 5.67
C ALA A 37 20.46 -3.15 5.94
N GLU A 38 19.99 -3.27 7.19
CA GLU A 38 18.85 -4.13 7.52
C GLU A 38 17.54 -3.59 6.94
N LEU A 39 17.29 -2.27 7.09
CA LEU A 39 16.07 -1.64 6.60
C LEU A 39 16.06 -1.51 5.08
N LEU A 40 17.20 -1.24 4.46
CA LEU A 40 17.38 -0.87 3.04
C LEU A 40 18.48 -1.75 2.42
N PRO A 41 18.22 -3.05 2.15
CA PRO A 41 19.25 -4.00 1.73
C PRO A 41 20.10 -3.59 0.53
N THR A 42 19.54 -2.85 -0.42
CA THR A 42 20.26 -2.41 -1.63
C THR A 42 20.86 -1.01 -1.52
N LEU A 43 20.77 -0.34 -0.35
CA LEU A 43 21.30 1.02 -0.16
C LEU A 43 22.80 1.11 -0.50
N HIS A 44 23.57 0.05 -0.19
CA HIS A 44 25.02 -0.01 -0.44
C HIS A 44 25.41 0.20 -1.90
N ILE A 45 24.51 -0.07 -2.86
CA ILE A 45 24.74 0.15 -4.30
C ILE A 45 24.82 1.64 -4.62
N TYR A 46 24.21 2.48 -3.79
CA TYR A 46 24.08 3.92 -3.97
C TYR A 46 25.02 4.72 -3.08
N VAL A 47 25.86 4.07 -2.28
CA VAL A 47 26.82 4.73 -1.40
C VAL A 47 27.98 5.29 -2.22
N GLU A 48 28.31 6.57 -2.00
CA GLU A 48 29.42 7.23 -2.63
C GLU A 48 30.75 6.63 -2.14
N PRO A 49 31.60 6.06 -3.02
CA PRO A 49 32.84 5.40 -2.60
C PRO A 49 33.78 6.32 -1.80
N SER A 50 33.78 7.62 -2.13
CA SER A 50 34.60 8.63 -1.45
C SER A 50 34.03 9.06 -0.09
N HIS A 51 32.74 8.83 0.13
CA HIS A 51 31.97 9.29 1.28
C HIS A 51 30.99 8.20 1.74
N PRO A 52 31.44 7.20 2.53
CA PRO A 52 30.63 6.03 2.88
C PRO A 52 29.40 6.34 3.75
N SER A 53 29.29 7.55 4.29
CA SER A 53 28.10 8.06 4.99
C SER A 53 27.09 8.72 4.06
N VAL A 54 27.38 8.85 2.76
CA VAL A 54 26.53 9.52 1.78
C VAL A 54 26.02 8.51 0.76
N ALA A 55 24.70 8.43 0.60
CA ALA A 55 24.07 7.64 -0.46
C ALA A 55 23.32 8.57 -1.43
N ILE A 56 23.45 8.33 -2.73
CA ILE A 56 22.81 9.13 -3.79
C ILE A 56 21.84 8.22 -4.55
N LEU A 57 20.55 8.39 -4.31
CA LEU A 57 19.48 7.60 -4.92
C LEU A 57 19.03 8.21 -6.25
N PRO A 58 18.49 7.41 -7.19
CA PRO A 58 17.90 7.93 -8.41
C PRO A 58 16.64 8.77 -8.09
N ALA A 59 16.45 9.87 -8.82
CA ALA A 59 15.28 10.74 -8.66
C ALA A 59 13.97 10.05 -9.05
N ALA A 60 14.03 9.16 -10.04
CA ALA A 60 12.89 8.43 -10.53
C ALA A 60 12.78 7.07 -9.84
N GLY A 61 11.60 6.79 -9.27
CA GLY A 61 11.23 5.45 -8.82
C GLY A 61 11.12 5.26 -7.31
N ILE A 62 11.44 6.27 -6.50
CA ILE A 62 11.25 6.23 -5.04
C ILE A 62 10.42 7.42 -4.56
N SER A 63 9.47 7.16 -3.67
CA SER A 63 8.77 8.23 -2.95
C SER A 63 9.69 8.82 -1.88
N TYR A 64 9.98 10.12 -1.98
CA TYR A 64 10.75 10.87 -0.99
C TYR A 64 10.08 10.82 0.40
N THR A 65 8.78 11.11 0.44
CA THR A 65 7.95 11.08 1.65
C THR A 65 7.89 9.66 2.22
N GLY A 66 7.73 8.65 1.36
CA GLY A 66 7.77 7.25 1.75
C GLY A 66 9.08 6.84 2.41
N LEU A 67 10.22 7.22 1.84
CA LEU A 67 11.53 6.93 2.43
C LEU A 67 11.74 7.67 3.75
N GLN A 68 11.40 8.96 3.81
CA GLN A 68 11.51 9.75 5.03
C GLN A 68 10.67 9.13 6.16
N SER A 69 9.43 8.74 5.86
CA SER A 69 8.54 8.09 6.82
C SER A 69 9.05 6.71 7.23
N ALA A 70 9.65 5.94 6.32
CA ALA A 70 10.25 4.64 6.63
C ALA A 70 11.45 4.77 7.59
N LEU A 71 12.29 5.79 7.40
CA LEU A 71 13.41 6.08 8.30
C LEU A 71 12.91 6.47 9.69
N ARG A 72 11.96 7.41 9.76
CA ARG A 72 11.34 7.84 11.03
C ARG A 72 10.66 6.69 11.76
N TRP A 73 9.96 5.83 11.01
CA TRP A 73 9.33 4.62 11.55
C TRP A 73 10.37 3.75 12.25
N ARG A 74 11.48 3.46 11.55
CA ARG A 74 12.53 2.59 12.09
C ARG A 74 13.25 3.22 13.28
N GLU A 75 13.50 4.53 13.24
CA GLU A 75 14.05 5.27 14.38
C GLU A 75 13.13 5.16 15.60
N ALA A 76 11.83 5.40 15.42
CA ALA A 76 10.85 5.30 16.49
C ALA A 76 10.79 3.89 17.10
N GLU A 77 10.83 2.83 16.27
CA GLU A 77 10.90 1.45 16.76
C GLU A 77 12.13 1.17 17.63
N PHE A 78 13.28 1.79 17.34
CA PHE A 78 14.48 1.63 18.15
C PHE A 78 14.38 2.35 19.50
N TYR A 79 13.82 3.56 19.53
CA TYR A 79 13.67 4.32 20.78
C TYR A 79 12.54 3.79 21.65
N GLN A 80 11.44 3.33 21.05
CA GLN A 80 10.24 2.84 21.73
C GLN A 80 9.68 1.60 21.00
N PRO A 81 10.23 0.41 21.28
CA PRO A 81 9.73 -0.83 20.68
C PRO A 81 8.24 -1.03 20.94
N GLY A 82 7.44 -1.16 19.88
CA GLY A 82 5.99 -1.34 19.98
C GLY A 82 5.19 -0.06 20.07
N ALA A 83 5.81 1.12 20.03
CA ALA A 83 5.11 2.36 19.71
C ALA A 83 4.58 2.24 18.28
N GLY A 84 3.31 1.88 18.14
CA GLY A 84 2.65 1.83 16.84
C GLY A 84 2.71 3.21 16.21
N GLN A 85 3.31 3.32 15.03
CA GLN A 85 3.23 4.56 14.28
C GLN A 85 1.80 4.70 13.73
N VAL A 86 1.18 5.84 14.02
CA VAL A 86 -0.05 6.24 13.36
C VAL A 86 0.35 6.78 11.99
N SER A 87 0.15 5.97 10.96
CA SER A 87 0.37 6.38 9.57
C SER A 87 -0.96 6.36 8.83
N THR A 88 -1.16 7.32 7.95
CA THR A 88 -2.27 7.31 6.98
C THR A 88 -2.10 6.18 5.97
N LEU A 89 -3.18 5.82 5.26
CA LEU A 89 -3.11 4.77 4.25
C LEU A 89 -2.14 5.10 3.11
N VAL A 90 -2.13 6.35 2.64
CA VAL A 90 -1.20 6.80 1.61
C VAL A 90 0.25 6.67 2.09
N GLU A 91 0.57 7.11 3.31
CA GLU A 91 1.92 6.96 3.88
C GLU A 91 2.33 5.50 4.00
N MET A 92 1.41 4.59 4.40
CA MET A 92 1.71 3.16 4.44
C MET A 92 2.08 2.61 3.06
N VAL A 93 1.37 3.02 2.00
CA VAL A 93 1.67 2.61 0.62
C VAL A 93 3.01 3.19 0.16
N GLU A 94 3.30 4.44 0.48
CA GLU A 94 4.58 5.07 0.13
C GLU A 94 5.78 4.45 0.87
N ILE A 95 5.63 4.13 2.15
CA ILE A 95 6.64 3.37 2.92
C ILE A 95 6.85 2.01 2.27
N TYR A 96 5.78 1.28 1.97
CA TYR A 96 5.85 -0.02 1.30
C TYR A 96 6.61 0.07 -0.03
N GLN A 97 6.30 1.11 -0.82
CA GLN A 97 6.91 1.40 -2.11
C GLN A 97 8.42 1.65 -1.96
N ALA A 98 8.81 2.56 -1.06
CA ALA A 98 10.21 2.93 -0.85
C ALA A 98 11.05 1.76 -0.32
N LEU A 99 10.52 0.99 0.63
CA LEU A 99 11.19 -0.19 1.16
C LEU A 99 11.35 -1.28 0.08
N SER A 100 10.32 -1.51 -0.73
CA SER A 100 10.38 -2.48 -1.84
C SER A 100 11.41 -2.07 -2.88
N PHE A 101 11.45 -0.78 -3.24
CA PHE A 101 12.44 -0.22 -4.17
C PHE A 101 13.88 -0.44 -3.66
N LEU A 102 14.10 -0.27 -2.36
CA LEU A 102 15.41 -0.46 -1.71
C LEU A 102 15.67 -1.91 -1.28
N GLY A 103 15.02 -2.87 -1.95
CA GLY A 103 15.40 -4.28 -1.91
C GLY A 103 14.74 -5.10 -0.81
N ASN A 104 13.75 -4.57 -0.09
CA ASN A 104 12.96 -5.41 0.80
C ASN A 104 12.12 -6.40 -0.01
N LYS A 105 12.15 -7.67 0.42
CA LYS A 105 11.36 -8.73 -0.19
C LYS A 105 9.94 -8.75 0.40
N PRO A 106 8.90 -9.13 -0.36
CA PRO A 106 7.53 -9.22 0.16
C PRO A 106 7.35 -10.14 1.38
N ILE A 107 8.28 -11.09 1.57
CA ILE A 107 8.32 -12.01 2.71
C ILE A 107 8.99 -11.41 3.96
N SER A 108 9.58 -10.21 3.88
CA SER A 108 10.14 -9.54 5.05
C SER A 108 9.01 -9.18 6.02
N ARG A 109 9.29 -9.27 7.33
CA ARG A 109 8.29 -9.00 8.37
C ARG A 109 7.64 -7.62 8.19
N SER A 110 8.45 -6.61 7.90
CA SER A 110 8.01 -5.23 7.70
C SER A 110 7.09 -5.06 6.50
N LEU A 111 7.49 -5.53 5.31
CA LEU A 111 6.66 -5.42 4.11
C LEU A 111 5.39 -6.26 4.21
N TRP A 112 5.47 -7.46 4.78
CA TRP A 112 4.30 -8.30 4.97
C TRP A 112 3.28 -7.64 5.90
N LEU A 113 3.74 -7.06 7.02
CA LEU A 113 2.86 -6.35 7.96
C LEU A 113 2.20 -5.14 7.29
N LEU A 114 2.97 -4.28 6.62
CA LEU A 114 2.46 -3.13 5.88
C LEU A 114 1.42 -3.56 4.84
N HIS A 115 1.73 -4.60 4.06
CA HIS A 115 0.81 -5.14 3.07
C HIS A 115 -0.52 -5.57 3.71
N LYS A 116 -0.47 -6.26 4.85
CA LYS A 116 -1.68 -6.70 5.56
C LYS A 116 -2.50 -5.52 6.09
N MET A 117 -1.83 -4.49 6.63
CA MET A 117 -2.50 -3.28 7.13
C MET A 117 -3.18 -2.53 5.97
N ILE A 118 -2.46 -2.26 4.88
CA ILE A 118 -3.02 -1.61 3.69
C ILE A 118 -4.23 -2.38 3.14
N GLN A 119 -4.12 -3.71 3.01
CA GLN A 119 -5.22 -4.54 2.53
C GLN A 119 -6.42 -4.55 3.49
N ARG A 120 -6.19 -4.38 4.79
CA ARG A 120 -7.28 -4.28 5.78
C ARG A 120 -8.03 -2.96 5.62
N GLU A 121 -7.31 -1.84 5.52
CA GLU A 121 -7.91 -0.51 5.32
C GLU A 121 -8.75 -0.48 4.02
N ILE A 122 -8.19 -0.94 2.90
CA ILE A 122 -8.91 -1.02 1.61
C ILE A 122 -10.20 -1.86 1.72
N LYS A 123 -10.19 -2.93 2.52
CA LYS A 123 -11.38 -3.78 2.73
C LYS A 123 -12.46 -3.10 3.57
N GLN A 124 -12.07 -2.32 4.57
CA GLN A 124 -13.00 -1.61 5.44
C GLN A 124 -13.77 -0.51 4.69
N GLY A 125 -13.18 0.00 3.61
CA GLY A 125 -13.76 1.06 2.78
C GLY A 125 -12.99 2.34 2.99
N LEU A 126 -12.87 3.12 1.92
CA LEU A 126 -12.04 4.31 1.86
C LEU A 126 -12.90 5.52 1.54
N ALA A 127 -12.45 6.68 2.00
CA ALA A 127 -12.94 7.96 1.53
C ALA A 127 -12.51 8.22 0.07
N LEU A 128 -13.13 9.18 -0.60
CA LEU A 128 -12.82 9.53 -1.99
C LEU A 128 -11.36 9.96 -2.14
N GLU A 129 -10.88 10.77 -1.20
CA GLU A 129 -9.54 11.33 -1.16
C GLU A 129 -8.50 10.20 -1.11
N GLU A 130 -8.74 9.17 -0.30
CA GLU A 130 -7.83 8.02 -0.20
C GLU A 130 -7.79 7.18 -1.48
N TYR A 131 -8.91 7.06 -2.20
CA TYR A 131 -8.91 6.43 -3.53
C TYR A 131 -8.08 7.25 -4.53
N GLN A 132 -8.20 8.58 -4.49
CA GLN A 132 -7.45 9.50 -5.33
C GLN A 132 -5.95 9.43 -5.05
N ASP A 133 -5.58 9.42 -3.76
CA ASP A 133 -4.20 9.34 -3.31
C ASP A 133 -3.54 8.03 -3.77
N ILE A 134 -4.18 6.88 -3.53
CA ILE A 134 -3.65 5.59 -3.99
C ILE A 134 -3.58 5.53 -5.53
N TRP A 135 -4.55 6.13 -6.23
CA TRP A 135 -4.51 6.21 -7.69
C TRP A 135 -3.38 7.10 -8.20
N ALA A 136 -3.04 8.19 -7.50
CA ALA A 136 -1.91 9.04 -7.85
C ALA A 136 -0.58 8.27 -7.82
N LEU A 137 -0.45 7.29 -6.93
CA LEU A 137 0.72 6.44 -6.79
C LEU A 137 0.90 5.38 -7.89
N ARG A 138 -0.01 5.29 -8.86
CA ARG A 138 -0.02 4.25 -9.92
C ARG A 138 1.21 4.22 -10.82
N HIS A 139 1.99 5.29 -10.83
CA HIS A 139 3.20 5.40 -11.65
C HIS A 139 4.45 4.91 -10.92
N PHE A 140 4.37 4.73 -9.60
CA PHE A 140 5.47 4.16 -8.83
C PHE A 140 5.48 2.63 -8.94
N PRO A 141 6.66 2.01 -9.03
CA PRO A 141 6.78 0.56 -9.03
C PRO A 141 6.32 -0.01 -7.69
N PHE A 142 5.87 -1.27 -7.68
CA PHE A 142 5.46 -2.03 -6.48
C PHE A 142 4.12 -1.60 -5.84
N THR A 143 3.44 -0.60 -6.39
CA THR A 143 2.11 -0.17 -5.92
C THR A 143 0.96 -0.89 -6.64
N GLU A 144 1.25 -1.69 -7.67
CA GLU A 144 0.28 -2.24 -8.61
C GLU A 144 -0.76 -3.14 -7.91
N CYS A 145 -0.34 -3.84 -6.85
CA CYS A 145 -1.25 -4.69 -6.08
C CYS A 145 -2.31 -3.90 -5.32
N PHE A 146 -1.97 -2.71 -4.82
CA PHE A 146 -2.91 -1.82 -4.11
C PHE A 146 -3.80 -1.06 -5.08
N VAL A 147 -3.22 -0.57 -6.18
CA VAL A 147 -3.98 0.03 -7.29
C VAL A 147 -5.01 -0.96 -7.83
N LYS A 148 -4.61 -2.23 -8.02
CA LYS A 148 -5.54 -3.29 -8.41
C LYS A 148 -6.62 -3.53 -7.36
N ALA A 149 -6.28 -3.54 -6.08
CA ALA A 149 -7.23 -3.73 -5.00
C ALA A 149 -8.31 -2.64 -4.97
N ILE A 150 -7.93 -1.36 -5.12
CA ILE A 150 -8.90 -0.27 -5.18
C ILE A 150 -9.78 -0.37 -6.44
N ILE A 151 -9.22 -0.71 -7.61
CA ILE A 151 -9.99 -0.91 -8.85
C ILE A 151 -11.03 -2.02 -8.67
N THR A 152 -10.61 -3.16 -8.08
CA THR A 152 -11.53 -4.26 -7.77
C THR A 152 -12.62 -3.84 -6.80
N ARG A 153 -12.29 -3.01 -5.79
CA ARG A 153 -13.28 -2.52 -4.82
C ARG A 153 -14.30 -1.59 -5.47
N ILE A 154 -13.86 -0.65 -6.28
CA ILE A 154 -14.72 0.27 -7.04
C ILE A 154 -15.63 -0.52 -8.00
N ALA A 155 -15.08 -1.50 -8.73
CA ALA A 155 -15.88 -2.33 -9.64
C ALA A 155 -17.01 -3.08 -8.89
N LYS A 156 -16.70 -3.64 -7.71
CA LYS A 156 -17.70 -4.29 -6.85
C LYS A 156 -18.73 -3.31 -6.28
N MET A 157 -18.29 -2.10 -5.93
CA MET A 157 -19.17 -1.03 -5.46
C MET A 157 -20.19 -0.63 -6.54
N GLY A 158 -19.74 -0.46 -7.79
CA GLY A 158 -20.62 -0.16 -8.91
C GLY A 158 -21.65 -1.26 -9.16
N ALA A 159 -21.24 -2.54 -9.12
CA ALA A 159 -22.18 -3.66 -9.25
C ALA A 159 -23.23 -3.67 -8.12
N ALA A 160 -22.77 -3.54 -6.87
CA ALA A 160 -23.67 -3.54 -5.71
C ALA A 160 -24.66 -2.36 -5.74
N LEU A 161 -24.28 -1.20 -6.26
CA LEU A 161 -25.19 -0.07 -6.41
C LEU A 161 -26.28 -0.34 -7.44
N VAL A 162 -25.96 -0.99 -8.57
CA VAL A 162 -26.96 -1.40 -9.56
C VAL A 162 -27.94 -2.39 -8.93
N ASP A 163 -27.44 -3.42 -8.25
CA ASP A 163 -28.27 -4.43 -7.58
C ASP A 163 -29.24 -3.82 -6.54
N VAL A 164 -28.82 -2.76 -5.85
CA VAL A 164 -29.64 -2.05 -4.87
C VAL A 164 -30.65 -1.13 -5.57
N ALA A 165 -30.22 -0.42 -6.61
CA ALA A 165 -31.07 0.51 -7.36
C ALA A 165 -32.17 -0.20 -8.16
N ASP A 166 -31.97 -1.44 -8.58
CA ASP A 166 -32.95 -2.26 -9.30
C ASP A 166 -34.12 -2.73 -8.41
N LYS A 167 -34.08 -2.48 -7.09
CA LYS A 167 -35.17 -2.86 -6.18
C LYS A 167 -36.35 -1.88 -6.29
N PRO A 168 -37.60 -2.36 -6.39
CA PRO A 168 -38.77 -1.50 -6.54
C PRO A 168 -39.00 -0.55 -5.37
N GLU A 169 -38.52 -0.90 -4.17
CA GLU A 169 -38.67 -0.11 -2.95
C GLU A 169 -37.49 0.86 -2.71
N PHE A 170 -36.51 0.93 -3.63
CA PHE A 170 -35.26 1.65 -3.42
C PHE A 170 -35.45 3.11 -3.00
N GLN A 171 -36.34 3.85 -3.67
CA GLN A 171 -36.65 5.25 -3.32
C GLN A 171 -37.19 5.37 -1.89
N GLN A 172 -38.12 4.49 -1.50
CA GLN A 172 -38.69 4.50 -0.15
C GLN A 172 -37.66 4.09 0.91
N MET A 173 -36.71 3.21 0.58
CA MET A 173 -35.60 2.84 1.47
C MET A 173 -34.67 4.03 1.69
N LEU A 174 -34.34 4.79 0.64
CA LEU A 174 -33.51 5.98 0.73
C LEU A 174 -34.13 7.07 1.62
N GLU A 175 -35.42 7.33 1.46
CA GLU A 175 -36.14 8.35 2.25
C GLU A 175 -36.24 8.00 3.74
N ARG A 176 -36.18 6.71 4.09
CA ARG A 176 -36.36 6.22 5.46
C ARG A 176 -35.05 5.97 6.22
N ASP A 177 -33.93 5.79 5.50
CA ASP A 177 -32.64 5.41 6.07
C ASP A 177 -31.54 6.40 5.66
N GLU A 178 -31.31 7.40 6.52
CA GLU A 178 -30.28 8.43 6.34
C GLU A 178 -28.87 7.84 6.22
N VAL A 179 -28.60 6.70 6.87
CA VAL A 179 -27.30 6.03 6.82
C VAL A 179 -27.11 5.38 5.46
N LEU A 180 -28.14 4.73 4.93
CA LEU A 180 -28.12 4.18 3.57
C LEU A 180 -27.94 5.30 2.53
N GLN A 181 -28.69 6.40 2.65
CA GLN A 181 -28.58 7.55 1.76
C GLN A 181 -27.14 8.09 1.74
N SER A 182 -26.56 8.37 2.91
CA SER A 182 -25.19 8.89 3.02
C SER A 182 -24.16 7.96 2.37
N ARG A 183 -24.32 6.64 2.51
CA ARG A 183 -23.42 5.64 1.90
C ARG A 183 -23.54 5.59 0.38
N ILE A 184 -24.75 5.76 -0.15
CA ILE A 184 -24.99 5.79 -1.59
C ILE A 184 -24.44 7.09 -2.18
N GLU A 185 -24.66 8.23 -1.53
CA GLU A 185 -24.08 9.51 -1.95
C GLU A 185 -22.55 9.45 -2.02
N ALA A 186 -21.89 8.94 -0.97
CA ALA A 186 -20.44 8.75 -0.96
C ALA A 186 -19.96 7.84 -2.10
N SER A 187 -20.69 6.75 -2.36
CA SER A 187 -20.35 5.82 -3.44
C SER A 187 -20.56 6.45 -4.83
N MET A 188 -21.60 7.27 -5.01
CA MET A 188 -21.87 8.01 -6.23
C MET A 188 -20.82 9.09 -6.49
N GLN A 189 -20.30 9.75 -5.46
CA GLN A 189 -19.16 10.67 -5.60
C GLN A 189 -17.92 9.95 -6.15
N ILE A 190 -17.61 8.77 -5.62
CA ILE A 190 -16.50 7.93 -6.11
C ILE A 190 -16.70 7.54 -7.57
N LEU A 191 -17.90 7.07 -7.94
CA LEU A 191 -18.20 6.71 -9.33
C LEU A 191 -18.18 7.93 -10.28
N SER A 192 -18.62 9.10 -9.82
CA SER A 192 -18.56 10.34 -10.59
C SER A 192 -17.11 10.73 -10.88
N TRP A 193 -16.23 10.62 -9.87
CA TRP A 193 -14.79 10.81 -10.06
C TRP A 193 -14.20 9.81 -11.05
N VAL A 194 -14.50 8.52 -10.92
CA VAL A 194 -14.04 7.46 -11.85
C VAL A 194 -14.40 7.80 -13.30
N ASN A 195 -15.61 8.32 -13.55
CA ASN A 195 -16.06 8.67 -14.89
C ASN A 195 -15.29 9.85 -15.52
N ARG A 196 -14.71 10.73 -14.70
CA ARG A 196 -13.87 11.86 -15.16
C ARG A 196 -12.42 11.45 -15.45
N GLU A 197 -11.95 10.36 -14.85
CA GLU A 197 -10.59 9.83 -15.02
C GLU A 197 -10.56 8.71 -16.07
N GLU A 198 -10.33 9.06 -17.35
CA GLU A 198 -10.41 8.11 -18.49
C GLU A 198 -9.58 6.83 -18.28
N GLY A 199 -8.34 6.98 -17.79
CA GLY A 199 -7.44 5.86 -17.53
C GLY A 199 -7.90 4.94 -16.39
N LEU A 200 -8.64 5.47 -15.42
CA LEU A 200 -9.23 4.70 -14.32
C LEU A 200 -10.51 4.01 -14.77
N ARG A 201 -11.41 4.75 -15.44
CA ARG A 201 -12.69 4.24 -15.95
C ARG A 201 -12.52 2.95 -16.75
N GLY A 202 -11.65 2.97 -17.77
CA GLY A 202 -11.42 1.80 -18.61
C GLY A 202 -10.79 0.61 -17.87
N LYS A 203 -10.09 0.84 -16.75
CA LYS A 203 -9.60 -0.26 -15.89
C LYS A 203 -10.71 -0.83 -15.00
N VAL A 204 -11.59 0.03 -14.48
CA VAL A 204 -12.74 -0.39 -13.66
C VAL A 204 -13.74 -1.18 -14.49
N GLU A 205 -14.09 -0.72 -15.70
CA GLU A 205 -15.01 -1.44 -16.61
C GLU A 205 -14.49 -2.85 -16.95
N ARG A 206 -13.21 -2.95 -17.36
CA ARG A 206 -12.57 -4.25 -17.62
C ARG A 206 -12.54 -5.16 -16.39
N MET A 207 -12.35 -4.60 -15.20
CA MET A 207 -12.39 -5.36 -13.96
C MET A 207 -13.81 -5.85 -13.66
N ARG A 208 -14.83 -5.02 -13.90
CA ARG A 208 -16.24 -5.40 -13.72
C ARG A 208 -16.60 -6.59 -14.60
N GLU A 209 -16.33 -6.51 -15.91
CA GLU A 209 -16.58 -7.62 -16.84
C GLU A 209 -15.84 -8.90 -16.45
N ARG A 210 -14.62 -8.76 -15.91
CA ARG A 210 -13.84 -9.90 -15.44
C ARG A 210 -14.51 -10.57 -14.24
N LEU A 211 -14.95 -9.79 -13.25
CA LEU A 211 -15.64 -10.28 -12.07
C LEU A 211 -16.97 -10.96 -12.45
N GLU A 212 -17.74 -10.36 -13.35
CA GLU A 212 -18.97 -10.96 -13.88
C GLU A 212 -18.67 -12.33 -14.54
N ARG A 213 -17.64 -12.42 -15.38
CA ARG A 213 -17.22 -13.68 -16.01
C ARG A 213 -16.78 -14.74 -14.99
N GLU A 214 -16.03 -14.34 -13.97
CA GLU A 214 -15.59 -15.23 -12.89
C GLU A 214 -16.79 -15.75 -12.08
N GLU A 215 -17.79 -14.91 -11.80
CA GLU A 215 -19.02 -15.30 -11.12
C GLU A 215 -19.86 -16.28 -11.95
N HIS A 216 -20.06 -16.03 -13.24
CA HIS A 216 -20.77 -16.94 -14.14
C HIS A 216 -20.09 -18.32 -14.21
N ARG A 217 -18.75 -18.36 -14.20
CA ARG A 217 -17.99 -19.61 -14.16
C ARG A 217 -18.19 -20.34 -12.82
N ALA A 218 -18.11 -19.62 -11.69
CA ALA A 218 -18.31 -20.20 -10.37
C ALA A 218 -19.71 -20.81 -10.21
N ARG A 219 -20.77 -20.11 -10.65
CA ARG A 219 -22.16 -20.61 -10.64
C ARG A 219 -22.32 -21.89 -11.47
N ARG A 220 -21.71 -21.96 -12.65
CA ARG A 220 -21.73 -23.17 -13.49
C ARG A 220 -21.01 -24.36 -12.83
N MET A 221 -19.93 -24.12 -12.09
CA MET A 221 -19.23 -25.19 -11.37
C MET A 221 -20.01 -25.68 -10.15
N SER A 222 -20.63 -24.77 -9.38
CA SER A 222 -21.50 -25.13 -8.24
C SER A 222 -22.67 -25.99 -8.69
N ALA A 223 -23.39 -25.57 -9.74
CA ALA A 223 -24.53 -26.32 -10.28
C ALA A 223 -24.15 -27.73 -10.77
N LYS A 224 -22.94 -27.88 -11.35
CA LYS A 224 -22.42 -29.20 -11.75
C LYS A 224 -22.00 -30.06 -10.55
N GLY A 225 -21.43 -29.46 -9.51
CA GLY A 225 -21.06 -30.15 -8.27
C GLY A 225 -22.27 -30.66 -7.49
N GLU A 226 -23.31 -29.84 -7.38
CA GLU A 226 -24.59 -30.22 -6.76
C GLU A 226 -25.30 -31.33 -7.56
N PHE A 227 -25.26 -31.26 -8.90
CA PHE A 227 -25.81 -32.32 -9.75
C PHE A 227 -25.04 -33.65 -9.61
N ALA A 228 -23.71 -33.61 -9.49
CA ALA A 228 -22.89 -34.80 -9.27
C ALA A 228 -23.14 -35.43 -7.88
N MET A 229 -23.34 -34.62 -6.84
CA MET A 229 -23.67 -35.13 -5.50
C MET A 229 -25.10 -35.69 -5.43
N GLY A 230 -26.06 -35.06 -6.11
CA GLY A 230 -27.45 -35.54 -6.19
C GLY A 230 -27.58 -36.87 -6.94
N LEU A 231 -26.78 -37.09 -8.00
CA LEU A 231 -26.75 -38.39 -8.69
C LEU A 231 -26.12 -39.50 -7.84
N ALA A 232 -25.13 -39.19 -7.00
CA ALA A 232 -24.53 -40.16 -6.09
C ALA A 232 -25.51 -40.63 -5.00
N THR A 233 -26.42 -39.75 -4.55
CA THR A 233 -27.42 -40.09 -3.51
C THR A 233 -28.62 -40.88 -4.04
N VAL A 234 -28.84 -40.92 -5.35
CA VAL A 234 -29.95 -41.69 -5.98
C VAL A 234 -29.49 -43.10 -6.39
N LEU A 235 -28.17 -43.36 -6.34
CA LEU A 235 -27.57 -44.65 -6.72
C LEU A 235 -27.13 -45.52 -5.52
N GLU A 236 -27.46 -45.10 -4.29
CA GLU A 236 -27.37 -45.91 -3.05
C GLU A 236 -28.75 -46.42 -2.63
#